data_AF-A0A2A6HKV7-F1
#
_entry.id   AF-A0A2A6HKV7-F1
#
_cell.length_a   1.000
_cell.length_b   1.000
_cell.length_c   1.000
_cell.angle_alpha   90.00
_cell.angle_beta   90.00
_cell.angle_gamma   90.00
#
_symmetry.space_group_name_H-M   'P 1'
#
loop_
_entity.id
_entity.type
_entity.pdbx_description
1 polymer ?
#
loop_
_entity_poly.entity_id
_entity_poly.type
_entity_poly.pdbx_seq_one_letter_code
_entity_poly.pdbx_strand_id
1 'polypeptide(L)'
;MASRRDNLLARWRLDLELPHHVIIWWGSYQSGESADSYRERGDILTSALALEQASKSYSAWIEWDQYLVFCFSNREAARQFRDRWSGQLIDTDEVSRKGAWTPREGDVCNLYSMLSNQEAIRGITRAMIDSTGNMEPTPEIWPDRMAPIVRNTPAGRELAQVRWGLPSSSQAIFQAATKRADALRKKGKEFDFQELLKMEPDGGTTNVRNVASKHWKRWHGAEFRCVVPFTSFAEPDPASKPEGGRTPNAWFAADSSCPLMFFAGIWVPQWQSVRKIKEGLITADLFSFLTTEPNAVVAPIHQKAMPAILTNQVEIETWLTAPWEEASKLQRPLRNDQLIILSTAPMSVETNAEPRLLL
;
A
#
# COMPACT_ATOMS: atom_id res chain seq x y z
N MET A 1 -37.70 10.64 -14.07
CA MET A 1 -36.66 11.53 -13.55
C MET A 1 -36.83 11.64 -12.05
N ALA A 2 -36.11 10.83 -11.27
CA ALA A 2 -35.85 11.20 -9.88
C ALA A 2 -34.73 12.24 -9.92
N SER A 3 -34.96 13.41 -9.33
CA SER A 3 -33.97 14.49 -9.34
C SER A 3 -32.65 13.95 -8.78
N ARG A 4 -31.53 14.28 -9.44
CA ARG A 4 -30.16 13.85 -9.06
C ARG A 4 -29.69 14.41 -7.69
N ARG A 5 -30.61 14.89 -6.84
CA ARG A 5 -30.33 15.49 -5.53
C ARG A 5 -30.75 14.67 -4.31
N ASP A 6 -31.59 13.62 -4.45
CA ASP A 6 -32.19 12.95 -3.26
C ASP A 6 -31.87 11.43 -3.15
N ASN A 7 -30.62 11.01 -3.36
CA ASN A 7 -30.21 9.64 -3.04
C ASN A 7 -29.42 9.59 -1.73
N LEU A 8 -30.07 9.11 -0.65
CA LEU A 8 -29.53 8.95 0.71
C LEU A 8 -28.38 7.94 0.83
N LEU A 9 -28.06 7.20 -0.24
CA LEU A 9 -26.96 6.23 -0.30
C LEU A 9 -25.81 6.68 -1.22
N ALA A 10 -25.91 7.85 -1.85
CA ALA A 10 -24.84 8.40 -2.70
C ALA A 10 -23.74 9.04 -1.83
N ARG A 11 -23.00 8.18 -1.14
CA ARG A 11 -21.73 8.47 -0.50
C ARG A 11 -20.76 9.02 -1.57
N TRP A 12 -20.43 10.32 -1.43
CA TRP A 12 -19.16 11.00 -1.77
C TRP A 12 -19.22 11.92 -2.99
N ARG A 13 -19.31 13.22 -2.72
CA ARG A 13 -18.98 14.29 -3.67
C ARG A 13 -18.23 15.37 -2.92
N LEU A 14 -16.91 15.41 -3.09
CA LEU A 14 -16.18 16.64 -2.89
C LEU A 14 -16.73 17.71 -3.82
N ASP A 15 -16.85 18.92 -3.30
CA ASP A 15 -17.50 20.02 -4.00
C ASP A 15 -16.65 20.45 -5.21
N LEU A 16 -17.23 20.38 -6.41
CA LEU A 16 -16.56 20.72 -7.68
C LEU A 16 -16.38 22.23 -7.85
N GLU A 17 -17.21 23.04 -7.19
CA GLU A 17 -17.13 24.51 -7.22
C GLU A 17 -16.13 25.03 -6.17
N LEU A 18 -15.85 24.22 -5.14
CA LEU A 18 -14.89 24.50 -4.06
C LEU A 18 -13.75 23.46 -4.08
N PRO A 19 -12.78 23.56 -5.01
CA PRO A 19 -11.88 22.45 -5.37
C PRO A 19 -10.74 22.19 -4.37
N HIS A 20 -10.61 22.99 -3.31
CA HIS A 20 -9.55 22.82 -2.33
C HIS A 20 -10.10 22.15 -1.08
N HIS A 21 -9.91 20.83 -0.99
CA HIS A 21 -10.47 20.05 0.11
C HIS A 21 -9.47 19.85 1.25
N VAL A 22 -9.98 19.75 2.47
CA VAL A 22 -9.24 19.27 3.64
C VAL A 22 -10.11 18.21 4.30
N ILE A 23 -9.58 17.00 4.39
CA ILE A 23 -10.29 15.87 4.99
C ILE A 23 -9.57 15.54 6.30
N ILE A 24 -10.35 15.38 7.37
CA ILE A 24 -9.84 15.03 8.69
C ILE A 24 -10.59 13.82 9.23
N TRP A 25 -9.89 12.96 9.96
CA TRP A 25 -10.56 11.94 10.77
C TRP A 25 -11.18 12.61 12.00
N TRP A 26 -12.40 12.21 12.36
CA TRP A 26 -13.20 12.87 13.39
C TRP A 26 -13.50 11.98 14.60
N GLY A 27 -13.64 10.68 14.38
CA GLY A 27 -13.91 9.72 15.44
C GLY A 27 -14.36 8.37 14.93
N SER A 28 -14.57 7.42 15.84
CA SER A 28 -15.12 6.10 15.55
C SER A 28 -16.35 5.84 16.40
N TYR A 29 -17.46 5.50 15.77
CA TYR A 29 -18.71 5.17 16.44
C TYR A 29 -18.62 3.86 17.21
N GLN A 30 -17.78 2.92 16.76
CA GLN A 30 -17.61 1.61 17.39
C GLN A 30 -16.79 1.70 18.68
N SER A 31 -15.69 2.46 18.68
CA SER A 31 -14.83 2.61 19.86
C SER A 31 -15.22 3.79 20.75
N GLY A 32 -16.05 4.72 20.25
CA GLY A 32 -16.34 5.99 20.91
C GLY A 32 -15.17 6.97 20.90
N GLU A 33 -14.07 6.65 20.21
CA GLU A 33 -12.90 7.52 20.07
C GLU A 33 -13.26 8.75 19.24
N SER A 34 -12.66 9.89 19.56
CA SER A 34 -12.81 11.11 18.79
C SER A 34 -11.49 11.86 18.68
N ALA A 35 -11.33 12.58 17.58
CA ALA A 35 -10.19 13.45 17.33
C ALA A 35 -10.05 14.55 18.39
N ASP A 36 -11.17 15.02 18.98
CA ASP A 36 -11.16 16.20 19.84
C ASP A 36 -12.15 16.14 21.01
N SER A 37 -11.91 16.99 22.01
CA SER A 37 -12.82 17.16 23.14
C SER A 37 -14.11 17.86 22.73
N TYR A 38 -15.19 17.66 23.51
CA TYR A 38 -16.48 18.32 23.26
C TYR A 38 -16.37 19.85 23.13
N ARG A 39 -15.42 20.47 23.84
CA ARG A 39 -15.20 21.92 23.82
C ARG A 39 -14.54 22.40 22.53
N GLU A 40 -13.65 21.62 21.94
CA GLU A 40 -12.88 21.99 20.74
C GLU A 40 -13.68 21.74 19.44
N ARG A 41 -14.62 20.80 19.45
CA ARG A 41 -15.41 20.42 18.26
C ARG A 41 -16.16 21.60 17.62
N GLY A 42 -16.72 22.49 18.44
CA GLY A 42 -17.46 23.65 17.95
C GLY A 42 -16.57 24.64 17.21
N ASP A 43 -15.36 24.86 17.74
CA ASP A 43 -14.37 25.76 17.14
C ASP A 43 -13.89 25.20 15.80
N ILE A 44 -13.64 23.89 15.72
CA ILE A 44 -13.20 23.26 14.47
C ILE A 44 -14.27 23.37 13.38
N LEU A 45 -15.52 23.05 13.72
CA LEU A 45 -16.64 23.11 12.78
C LEU A 45 -16.87 24.52 12.22
N THR A 46 -16.57 25.55 13.00
CA THR A 46 -16.78 26.96 12.60
C THR A 46 -15.52 27.62 12.03
N SER A 47 -14.34 27.05 12.26
CA SER A 47 -13.06 27.63 11.83
C SER A 47 -12.88 27.73 10.31
N ALA A 48 -13.47 26.81 9.54
CA ALA A 48 -13.45 26.88 8.08
C ALA A 48 -14.21 28.12 7.56
N LEU A 49 -15.37 28.41 8.14
CA LEU A 49 -16.17 29.60 7.80
C LEU A 49 -15.45 30.90 8.19
N ALA A 50 -14.68 30.88 9.28
CA ALA A 50 -13.86 32.02 9.70
C ALA A 50 -12.70 32.31 8.74
N LEU A 51 -12.17 31.27 8.07
CA LEU A 51 -11.12 31.41 7.05
C LEU A 51 -11.69 31.78 5.68
N GLU A 52 -12.84 31.21 5.32
CA GLU A 52 -13.55 31.49 4.09
C GLU A 52 -15.05 31.26 4.27
N GLN A 53 -15.84 32.33 4.19
CA GLN A 53 -17.28 32.27 4.41
C GLN A 53 -18.02 31.39 3.39
N ALA A 54 -17.45 31.21 2.19
CA ALA A 54 -17.98 30.35 1.13
C ALA A 54 -17.64 28.86 1.33
N SER A 55 -16.81 28.52 2.32
CA SER A 55 -16.45 27.13 2.59
C SER A 55 -17.66 26.29 2.98
N LYS A 56 -17.60 25.00 2.67
CA LYS A 56 -18.63 24.03 3.06
C LYS A 56 -17.99 22.89 3.83
N SER A 57 -18.71 22.36 4.82
CA SER A 57 -18.28 21.18 5.55
C SER A 57 -19.37 20.10 5.55
N TYR A 58 -18.99 18.83 5.45
CA TYR A 58 -19.90 17.72 5.64
C TYR A 58 -19.21 16.53 6.31
N SER A 59 -20.00 15.69 6.98
CA SER A 59 -19.52 14.43 7.55
C SER A 59 -19.50 13.33 6.49
N ALA A 60 -18.42 12.55 6.48
CA ALA A 60 -18.31 11.32 5.71
C ALA A 60 -18.08 10.14 6.66
N TRP A 61 -18.48 8.94 6.22
CA TRP A 61 -18.42 7.73 7.03
C TRP A 61 -17.85 6.57 6.20
N ILE A 62 -16.90 5.85 6.79
CA ILE A 62 -16.36 4.60 6.27
C ILE A 62 -16.44 3.59 7.41
N GLU A 63 -17.21 2.52 7.21
CA GLU A 63 -17.55 1.58 8.28
C GLU A 63 -18.01 2.32 9.55
N TRP A 64 -17.20 2.27 10.61
CA TRP A 64 -17.45 2.88 11.92
C TRP A 64 -16.75 4.23 12.11
N ASP A 65 -15.85 4.62 11.20
CA ASP A 65 -15.10 5.86 11.27
C ASP A 65 -15.87 7.03 10.64
N GLN A 66 -15.87 8.14 11.35
CA GLN A 66 -16.36 9.45 10.92
C GLN A 66 -15.19 10.32 10.46
N TYR A 67 -15.42 11.04 9.38
CA TYR A 67 -14.51 12.02 8.82
C TYR A 67 -15.25 13.34 8.63
N LEU A 68 -14.55 14.47 8.77
CA LEU A 68 -15.07 15.77 8.32
C LEU A 68 -14.34 16.20 7.06
N VAL A 69 -15.12 16.71 6.12
CA VAL A 69 -14.62 17.17 4.84
C VAL A 69 -14.94 18.65 4.71
N PHE A 70 -13.90 19.48 4.64
CA PHE A 70 -13.99 20.91 4.42
C PHE A 70 -13.62 21.23 2.96
N CYS A 71 -14.45 22.00 2.28
CA CYS A 71 -14.26 22.39 0.89
C CYS A 71 -14.08 23.91 0.83
N PHE A 72 -13.01 24.36 0.18
CA PHE A 72 -12.67 25.77 0.04
C PHE A 72 -12.58 26.18 -1.43
N SER A 73 -12.99 27.42 -1.75
CA SER A 73 -12.71 28.01 -3.07
C SER A 73 -11.28 28.55 -3.16
N ASN A 74 -10.71 28.94 -2.03
CA ASN A 74 -9.39 29.53 -1.93
C ASN A 74 -8.37 28.53 -1.39
N ARG A 75 -7.33 28.26 -2.18
CA ARG A 75 -6.22 27.38 -1.81
C ARG A 75 -5.51 27.80 -0.54
N GLU A 76 -5.37 29.11 -0.32
CA GLU A 76 -4.70 29.67 0.85
C GLU A 76 -5.54 29.50 2.12
N ALA A 77 -6.87 29.61 2.02
CA ALA A 77 -7.78 29.31 3.13
C ALA A 77 -7.70 27.81 3.52
N ALA A 78 -7.68 26.91 2.53
CA ALA A 78 -7.47 25.48 2.78
C ALA A 78 -6.10 25.20 3.43
N ARG A 79 -5.04 25.89 3.00
CA ARG A 79 -3.70 25.78 3.61
C ARG A 79 -3.72 26.25 5.06
N GLN A 80 -4.27 27.42 5.34
CA GLN A 80 -4.37 27.96 6.69
C GLN A 80 -5.23 27.08 7.60
N PHE A 81 -6.29 26.47 7.07
CA PHE A 81 -7.07 25.49 7.81
C PHE A 81 -6.24 24.25 8.17
N ARG A 82 -5.48 23.70 7.22
CA ARG A 82 -4.55 22.57 7.47
C ARG A 82 -3.50 22.93 8.51
N ASP A 83 -2.92 24.12 8.42
CA ASP A 83 -1.88 24.58 9.34
C ASP A 83 -2.42 24.75 10.78
N ARG A 84 -3.72 25.03 10.93
CA ARG A 84 -4.41 25.15 12.23
C ARG A 84 -4.89 23.80 12.78
N TRP A 85 -5.03 22.80 11.94
CA TRP A 85 -5.53 21.49 12.35
C TRP A 85 -4.40 20.63 12.91
N SER A 86 -4.51 20.27 14.19
CA SER A 86 -3.52 19.47 14.91
C SER A 86 -3.79 17.96 14.87
N GLY A 87 -4.95 17.53 14.37
CA GLY A 87 -5.32 16.11 14.28
C GLY A 87 -4.86 15.42 13.00
N GLN A 88 -5.35 14.20 12.76
CA GLN A 88 -5.02 13.45 11.55
C GLN A 88 -5.59 14.13 10.30
N LEU A 89 -4.70 14.48 9.38
CA LEU A 89 -5.06 14.92 8.02
C LEU A 89 -5.08 13.71 7.11
N ILE A 90 -6.10 13.67 6.26
CA ILE A 90 -6.19 12.74 5.15
C ILE A 90 -5.67 13.45 3.89
N ASP A 91 -4.73 12.82 3.20
CA ASP A 91 -4.12 13.37 2.00
C ASP A 91 -5.15 13.42 0.85
N THR A 92 -5.41 14.62 0.34
CA THR A 92 -6.34 14.81 -0.78
C THR A 92 -5.77 14.36 -2.12
N ASP A 93 -4.48 14.01 -2.20
CA ASP A 93 -3.89 13.35 -3.38
C ASP A 93 -4.41 11.90 -3.55
N GLU A 94 -5.15 11.38 -2.56
CA GLU A 94 -5.89 10.10 -2.62
C GLU A 94 -7.30 10.24 -3.20
N VAL A 95 -7.68 11.46 -3.59
CA VAL A 95 -8.97 11.77 -4.17
C VAL A 95 -8.89 11.69 -5.70
N SER A 96 -9.75 10.87 -6.31
CA SER A 96 -9.91 10.86 -7.77
C SER A 96 -10.37 12.23 -8.30
N ARG A 97 -10.11 12.52 -9.59
CA ARG A 97 -10.61 13.73 -10.28
C ARG A 97 -12.15 13.91 -10.24
N LYS A 98 -12.89 12.89 -9.79
CA LYS A 98 -14.35 12.89 -9.64
C LYS A 98 -14.80 13.08 -8.18
N GLY A 99 -13.88 13.34 -7.25
CA GLY A 99 -14.19 13.64 -5.85
C GLY A 99 -14.38 12.42 -4.94
N ALA A 100 -13.96 11.22 -5.37
CA ALA A 100 -14.00 10.01 -4.54
C ALA A 100 -12.65 9.78 -3.83
N TRP A 101 -12.68 9.57 -2.51
CA TRP A 101 -11.51 9.33 -1.65
C TRP A 101 -11.55 7.93 -1.04
N THR A 102 -10.54 7.07 -1.24
CA THR A 102 -10.44 5.76 -0.55
C THR A 102 -9.15 5.68 0.27
N PRO A 103 -9.21 5.37 1.59
CA PRO A 103 -8.01 5.26 2.41
C PRO A 103 -7.08 4.17 1.89
N ARG A 104 -5.77 4.44 1.86
CA ARG A 104 -4.75 3.45 1.52
C ARG A 104 -4.08 2.89 2.76
N GLU A 105 -4.62 1.79 3.28
CA GLU A 105 -3.87 0.68 3.89
C GLU A 105 -4.91 -0.32 4.44
N GLY A 106 -5.06 -1.48 3.79
CA GLY A 106 -6.02 -2.51 4.18
C GLY A 106 -6.40 -3.48 3.05
N ASP A 107 -6.57 -2.97 1.83
CA ASP A 107 -7.09 -3.74 0.68
C ASP A 107 -6.12 -3.65 -0.52
N VAL A 108 -4.97 -4.29 -0.43
CA VAL A 108 -4.03 -4.42 -1.56
C VAL A 108 -3.38 -5.79 -1.48
N CYS A 109 -2.94 -6.34 -2.61
CA CYS A 109 -2.16 -7.58 -2.69
C CYS A 109 -1.05 -7.60 -1.63
N ASN A 110 -1.30 -8.34 -0.55
CA ASN A 110 -0.40 -8.49 0.59
C ASN A 110 0.00 -9.96 0.79
N LEU A 111 -0.28 -10.81 -0.20
CA LEU A 111 0.09 -12.21 -0.17
C LEU A 111 0.39 -12.68 -1.60
N TYR A 112 1.52 -13.34 -1.79
CA TYR A 112 1.85 -14.01 -3.03
C TYR A 112 2.69 -15.27 -2.78
N SER A 113 2.84 -16.09 -3.80
CA SER A 113 3.67 -17.29 -3.79
C SER A 113 4.83 -17.17 -4.77
N MET A 114 5.92 -17.85 -4.46
CA MET A 114 7.05 -18.05 -5.36
C MET A 114 7.45 -19.52 -5.24
N LEU A 115 6.95 -20.35 -6.15
CA LEU A 115 7.18 -21.81 -6.16
C LEU A 115 8.21 -22.25 -7.20
N SER A 116 8.77 -21.31 -7.97
CA SER A 116 9.79 -21.59 -8.98
C SER A 116 11.19 -21.73 -8.36
N ASN A 117 12.21 -21.89 -9.20
CA ASN A 117 13.60 -22.07 -8.79
C ASN A 117 14.50 -20.90 -9.21
N GLN A 118 15.69 -20.82 -8.59
CA GLN A 118 16.65 -19.73 -8.81
C GLN A 118 17.12 -19.66 -10.27
N GLU A 119 17.36 -20.80 -10.90
CA GLU A 119 17.88 -20.87 -12.26
C GLU A 119 16.88 -20.27 -13.27
N ALA A 120 15.59 -20.55 -13.11
CA ALA A 120 14.53 -19.95 -13.92
C ALA A 120 14.49 -18.42 -13.75
N ILE A 121 14.56 -17.93 -12.50
CA ILE A 121 14.58 -16.50 -12.20
C ILE A 121 15.80 -15.85 -12.85
N ARG A 122 17.00 -16.42 -12.67
CA ARG A 122 18.25 -15.89 -13.21
C ARG A 122 18.27 -15.91 -14.74
N GLY A 123 17.80 -17.00 -15.35
CA GLY A 123 17.74 -17.15 -16.81
C GLY A 123 16.85 -16.09 -17.45
N ILE A 124 15.66 -15.87 -16.90
CA ILE A 124 14.72 -14.86 -17.43
C ILE A 124 15.23 -13.44 -17.14
N THR A 125 15.71 -13.16 -15.93
CA THR A 125 16.10 -11.78 -15.58
C THR A 125 17.52 -11.40 -16.03
N ARG A 126 18.30 -12.39 -16.47
CA ARG A 126 19.74 -12.28 -16.74
C ARG A 126 20.51 -11.81 -15.50
N ALA A 127 20.10 -12.29 -14.32
CA ALA A 127 20.80 -12.03 -13.07
C ALA A 127 22.10 -12.84 -13.01
N MET A 128 23.23 -12.11 -13.07
CA MET A 128 24.56 -12.72 -13.10
C MET A 128 25.11 -12.97 -11.69
N ILE A 129 24.58 -12.25 -10.70
CA ILE A 129 24.96 -12.39 -9.29
C ILE A 129 23.78 -13.04 -8.56
N ASP A 130 24.07 -14.03 -7.71
CA ASP A 130 23.08 -14.67 -6.86
C ASP A 130 23.60 -14.72 -5.42
N SER A 131 22.90 -14.03 -4.54
CA SER A 131 23.20 -13.90 -3.11
C SER A 131 22.11 -14.53 -2.25
N THR A 132 21.20 -15.33 -2.84
CA THR A 132 20.05 -15.91 -2.11
C THR A 132 20.40 -17.16 -1.30
N GLY A 133 21.52 -17.83 -1.59
CA GLY A 133 21.86 -19.10 -0.96
C GLY A 133 21.01 -20.25 -1.51
N ASN A 134 20.39 -21.06 -0.64
CA ASN A 134 19.38 -22.03 -1.06
C ASN A 134 17.99 -21.38 -1.00
N MET A 135 17.28 -21.29 -2.13
CA MET A 135 15.95 -20.68 -2.21
C MET A 135 14.90 -21.78 -2.37
N GLU A 136 14.20 -22.05 -1.27
CA GLU A 136 13.11 -23.00 -1.24
C GLU A 136 11.83 -22.40 -1.85
N PRO A 137 10.98 -23.23 -2.48
CA PRO A 137 9.63 -22.83 -2.85
C PRO A 137 8.90 -22.24 -1.64
N THR A 138 8.37 -21.03 -1.78
CA THR A 138 7.68 -20.30 -0.71
C THR A 138 6.20 -20.13 -1.08
N PRO A 139 5.29 -20.93 -0.50
CA PRO A 139 3.86 -20.88 -0.81
C PRO A 139 3.19 -19.57 -0.39
N GLU A 140 3.68 -18.97 0.69
CA GLU A 140 3.12 -17.73 1.24
C GLU A 140 4.23 -16.76 1.63
N ILE A 141 4.30 -15.65 0.89
CA ILE A 141 5.13 -14.51 1.21
C ILE A 141 4.21 -13.41 1.73
N TRP A 142 4.46 -13.00 2.98
CA TRP A 142 3.69 -12.00 3.72
C TRP A 142 4.49 -10.70 3.90
N PRO A 143 3.83 -9.57 4.22
CA PRO A 143 4.50 -8.31 4.51
C PRO A 143 5.55 -8.46 5.60
N ASP A 144 6.58 -7.64 5.53
CA ASP A 144 7.70 -7.61 6.49
C ASP A 144 8.51 -8.91 6.55
N ARG A 145 8.34 -9.82 5.58
CA ARG A 145 9.17 -11.03 5.37
C ARG A 145 10.25 -10.80 4.32
N MET A 146 11.27 -11.64 4.34
CA MET A 146 12.27 -11.72 3.28
C MET A 146 11.65 -12.40 2.06
N ALA A 147 11.95 -11.88 0.87
CA ALA A 147 11.54 -12.47 -0.39
C ALA A 147 12.62 -12.27 -1.47
N PRO A 148 12.72 -13.18 -2.44
CA PRO A 148 13.65 -13.03 -3.54
C PRO A 148 13.21 -11.88 -4.45
N ILE A 149 14.15 -11.02 -4.82
CA ILE A 149 14.00 -10.03 -5.89
C ILE A 149 15.23 -10.05 -6.78
N VAL A 150 15.08 -9.63 -8.03
CA VAL A 150 16.23 -9.28 -8.88
C VAL A 150 16.35 -7.78 -8.94
N ARG A 151 17.44 -7.24 -8.40
CA ARG A 151 17.70 -5.80 -8.27
C ARG A 151 18.88 -5.36 -9.11
N ASN A 152 18.90 -4.09 -9.48
CA ASN A 152 20.07 -3.47 -10.08
C ASN A 152 21.10 -3.09 -9.01
N THR A 153 22.36 -3.45 -9.24
CA THR A 153 23.51 -3.01 -8.42
C THR A 153 24.58 -2.43 -9.33
N PRO A 154 25.57 -1.68 -8.81
CA PRO A 154 26.72 -1.23 -9.60
C PRO A 154 27.51 -2.37 -10.26
N ALA A 155 27.48 -3.58 -9.69
CA ALA A 155 28.17 -4.75 -10.23
C ALA A 155 27.34 -5.53 -11.27
N GLY A 156 26.07 -5.19 -11.45
CA GLY A 156 25.13 -5.88 -12.32
C GLY A 156 23.86 -6.32 -11.60
N ARG A 157 23.04 -7.12 -12.28
CA ARG A 157 21.80 -7.66 -11.73
C ARG A 157 22.09 -8.75 -10.70
N GLU A 158 21.49 -8.59 -9.53
CA GLU A 158 21.63 -9.48 -8.39
C GLU A 158 20.28 -10.06 -7.99
N LEU A 159 20.19 -11.39 -7.92
CA LEU A 159 19.11 -12.10 -7.22
C LEU A 159 19.46 -12.14 -5.72
N ALA A 160 18.64 -11.52 -4.88
CA ALA A 160 18.87 -11.40 -3.44
C ALA A 160 17.58 -11.52 -2.63
N GLN A 161 17.71 -11.94 -1.36
CA GLN A 161 16.63 -11.89 -0.38
C GLN A 161 16.54 -10.46 0.19
N VAL A 162 15.37 -9.83 0.07
CA VAL A 162 15.13 -8.45 0.51
C VAL A 162 13.83 -8.38 1.32
N ARG A 163 13.72 -7.48 2.30
CA ARG A 163 12.55 -7.40 3.19
C ARG A 163 11.40 -6.65 2.52
N TRP A 164 10.21 -7.24 2.48
CA TRP A 164 9.04 -6.64 1.84
C TRP A 164 8.38 -5.57 2.71
N GLY A 165 8.40 -4.32 2.22
CA GLY A 165 7.84 -3.14 2.86
C GLY A 165 8.81 -1.97 2.72
N LEU A 166 8.63 -1.15 1.68
CA LEU A 166 9.41 0.09 1.52
C LEU A 166 9.16 1.04 2.69
N PRO A 167 10.04 2.04 2.91
CA PRO A 167 9.81 3.01 3.97
C PRO A 167 8.48 3.74 3.78
N SER A 168 7.74 3.91 4.87
CA SER A 168 6.57 4.78 4.89
C SER A 168 6.98 6.24 4.64
N SER A 169 6.02 7.09 4.29
CA SER A 169 6.30 8.51 4.10
C SER A 169 6.74 9.16 5.41
N SER A 170 7.62 10.16 5.34
CA SER A 170 8.06 10.91 6.52
C SER A 170 6.88 11.54 7.28
N GLN A 171 5.83 11.93 6.55
CA GLN A 171 4.60 12.45 7.13
C GLN A 171 3.83 11.38 7.91
N ALA A 172 3.70 10.16 7.37
CA ALA A 172 3.03 9.06 8.06
C ALA A 172 3.75 8.69 9.37
N ILE A 173 5.08 8.60 9.33
CA ILE A 173 5.90 8.33 10.53
C ILE A 173 5.77 9.46 11.55
N PHE A 174 5.78 10.72 11.11
CA PHE A 174 5.59 11.87 11.99
C PHE A 174 4.21 11.87 12.67
N GLN A 175 3.17 11.53 11.93
CA GLN A 175 1.81 11.43 12.47
C GLN A 175 1.68 10.30 13.49
N ALA A 176 2.25 9.11 13.20
CA ALA A 176 2.27 7.99 14.13
C ALA A 176 3.01 8.34 15.44
N ALA A 177 4.19 8.93 15.32
CA ALA A 177 4.98 9.40 16.47
C ALA A 177 4.23 10.45 17.29
N THR A 178 3.52 11.37 16.63
CA THR A 178 2.69 12.39 17.29
C THR A 178 1.54 11.75 18.07
N LYS A 179 0.80 10.80 17.47
CA LYS A 179 -0.26 10.06 18.16
C LYS A 179 0.27 9.33 19.39
N ARG A 180 1.45 8.73 19.29
CA ARG A 180 2.11 8.07 20.42
C ARG A 180 2.55 9.06 21.50
N ALA A 181 3.10 10.21 21.10
CA ALA A 181 3.49 11.30 22.00
C ALA A 181 2.28 11.79 22.81
N ASP A 182 1.13 12.00 22.17
CA ASP A 182 -0.09 12.46 22.85
C ASP A 182 -0.62 11.42 23.85
N ALA A 183 -0.54 10.13 23.51
CA ALA A 183 -0.88 9.06 24.44
C ALA A 183 0.06 9.02 25.66
N LEU A 184 1.33 9.41 25.52
CA LEU A 184 2.28 9.53 26.62
C LEU A 184 2.02 10.77 27.48
N ARG A 185 1.71 11.92 26.86
CA ARG A 185 1.31 13.16 27.55
C ARG A 185 0.08 12.92 28.44
N LYS A 186 -0.95 12.25 27.92
CA LYS A 186 -2.16 11.88 28.68
C LYS A 186 -1.85 10.99 29.90
N LYS A 187 -0.74 10.26 29.88
CA LYS A 187 -0.28 9.41 30.98
C LYS A 187 0.72 10.11 31.91
N GLY A 188 0.98 11.40 31.72
CA GLY A 188 1.96 12.16 32.50
C GLY A 188 3.40 11.68 32.34
N LYS A 189 3.72 11.00 31.23
CA LYS A 189 5.08 10.51 30.97
C LYS A 189 5.89 11.57 30.22
N GLU A 190 7.10 11.84 30.71
CA GLU A 190 8.10 12.62 29.98
C GLU A 190 8.72 11.78 28.85
N PHE A 191 9.03 12.44 27.73
CA PHE A 191 9.68 11.83 26.58
C PHE A 191 10.39 12.89 25.73
N ASP A 192 11.43 12.49 25.00
CA ASP A 192 12.01 13.27 23.91
C ASP A 192 11.28 12.93 22.60
N PHE A 193 10.67 13.92 21.96
CA PHE A 193 9.94 13.71 20.71
C PHE A 193 10.84 13.34 19.54
N GLN A 194 12.08 13.83 19.48
CA GLN A 194 13.00 13.50 18.40
C GLN A 194 13.45 12.04 18.49
N GLU A 195 13.75 11.57 19.70
CA GLU A 195 14.07 10.16 19.92
C GLU A 195 12.84 9.27 19.71
N LEU A 196 11.65 9.70 20.14
CA LEU A 196 10.40 8.99 19.86
C LEU A 196 10.14 8.84 18.36
N LEU A 197 10.33 9.93 17.60
CA LEU A 197 10.15 9.94 16.15
C LEU A 197 11.17 9.03 15.44
N LYS A 198 12.43 9.08 15.86
CA LYS A 198 13.49 8.19 15.34
C LYS A 198 13.20 6.71 15.63
N MET A 199 12.60 6.44 16.79
CA MET A 199 12.25 5.10 17.26
C MET A 199 10.82 4.68 16.92
N GLU A 200 10.12 5.47 16.09
CA GLU A 200 8.74 5.17 15.74
C GLU A 200 8.69 3.96 14.81
N PRO A 201 7.86 2.94 15.12
CA PRO A 201 7.74 1.76 14.29
C PRO A 201 7.21 2.08 12.88
N ASP A 202 7.89 1.56 11.87
CA ASP A 202 7.52 1.61 10.47
C ASP A 202 7.22 0.19 9.98
N GLY A 203 5.94 -0.14 9.82
CA GLY A 203 5.49 -1.42 9.25
C GLY A 203 5.80 -1.56 7.76
N GLY A 204 6.17 -0.46 7.10
CA GLY A 204 6.51 -0.35 5.68
C GLY A 204 5.33 -0.46 4.72
N THR A 205 5.55 0.09 3.53
CA THR A 205 4.58 0.13 2.44
C THR A 205 4.81 -1.04 1.48
N THR A 206 3.86 -1.98 1.45
CA THR A 206 3.92 -3.21 0.64
C THR A 206 3.59 -3.00 -0.84
N ASN A 207 2.91 -1.90 -1.17
CA ASN A 207 2.43 -1.62 -2.52
C ASN A 207 2.56 -0.13 -2.88
N VAL A 208 3.14 0.18 -4.04
CA VAL A 208 3.32 1.56 -4.54
C VAL A 208 2.30 1.86 -5.64
N ARG A 209 1.26 2.63 -5.33
CA ARG A 209 0.24 3.05 -6.31
C ARG A 209 0.51 4.41 -6.93
N ASN A 210 0.54 5.46 -6.10
CA ASN A 210 0.73 6.83 -6.59
C ASN A 210 2.22 7.13 -6.77
N VAL A 211 2.82 6.60 -7.83
CA VAL A 211 4.23 6.84 -8.16
C VAL A 211 4.55 8.33 -8.41
N ALA A 212 3.55 9.18 -8.65
CA ALA A 212 3.77 10.62 -8.81
C ALA A 212 4.00 11.36 -7.48
N SER A 213 3.79 10.71 -6.32
CA SER A 213 4.00 11.35 -5.02
C SER A 213 5.46 11.73 -4.81
N LYS A 214 5.70 12.82 -4.07
CA LYS A 214 7.06 13.28 -3.76
C LYS A 214 7.89 12.22 -3.03
N HIS A 215 7.23 11.37 -2.24
CA HIS A 215 7.88 10.29 -1.48
C HIS A 215 8.55 9.27 -2.39
N TRP A 216 7.90 8.87 -3.49
CA TRP A 216 8.42 7.83 -4.39
C TRP A 216 9.37 8.37 -5.46
N LYS A 217 9.24 9.63 -5.87
CA LYS A 217 10.06 10.26 -6.91
C LYS A 217 11.57 10.12 -6.70
N ARG A 218 12.03 10.09 -5.44
CA ARG A 218 13.44 9.92 -5.10
C ARG A 218 14.02 8.54 -5.45
N TRP A 219 13.16 7.56 -5.75
CA TRP A 219 13.53 6.18 -6.08
C TRP A 219 13.07 5.77 -7.49
N HIS A 220 12.92 6.73 -8.39
CA HIS A 220 12.57 6.47 -9.79
C HIS A 220 13.76 6.03 -10.65
N GLY A 221 14.99 6.28 -10.19
CA GLY A 221 16.22 5.88 -10.87
C GLY A 221 16.28 4.37 -11.12
N ALA A 222 16.96 3.97 -12.20
CA ALA A 222 17.11 2.57 -12.58
C ALA A 222 17.81 1.75 -11.48
N GLU A 223 18.69 2.38 -10.71
CA GLU A 223 19.40 1.79 -9.56
C GLU A 223 18.45 1.33 -8.44
N PHE A 224 17.26 1.91 -8.33
CA PHE A 224 16.23 1.52 -7.36
C PHE A 224 15.20 0.55 -7.94
N ARG A 225 15.37 0.08 -9.18
CA ARG A 225 14.44 -0.89 -9.81
C ARG A 225 14.79 -2.31 -9.41
N CYS A 226 13.74 -3.08 -9.20
CA CYS A 226 13.83 -4.53 -9.09
C CYS A 226 12.65 -5.19 -9.82
N VAL A 227 12.77 -6.49 -10.08
CA VAL A 227 11.63 -7.32 -10.45
C VAL A 227 11.40 -8.36 -9.36
N VAL A 228 10.14 -8.57 -9.00
CA VAL A 228 9.75 -9.44 -7.90
C VAL A 228 9.15 -10.73 -8.47
N PRO A 229 9.88 -11.85 -8.48
CA PRO A 229 9.39 -13.13 -8.99
C PRO A 229 8.19 -13.63 -8.18
N PHE A 230 7.15 -14.11 -8.88
CA PHE A 230 6.00 -14.77 -8.30
C PHE A 230 5.45 -15.86 -9.22
N THR A 231 4.73 -16.83 -8.66
CA THR A 231 4.02 -17.88 -9.39
C THR A 231 2.50 -17.72 -9.30
N SER A 232 2.02 -17.16 -8.18
CA SER A 232 0.63 -16.73 -8.02
C SER A 232 0.54 -15.62 -6.97
N PHE A 233 -0.57 -14.88 -6.96
CA PHE A 233 -0.83 -13.87 -5.93
C PHE A 233 -2.26 -13.95 -5.41
N ALA A 234 -2.50 -13.41 -4.23
CA ALA A 234 -3.78 -13.47 -3.55
C ALA A 234 -4.35 -12.08 -3.30
N GLU A 235 -5.66 -11.95 -3.49
CA GLU A 235 -6.43 -10.80 -3.01
C GLU A 235 -7.53 -11.27 -2.05
N PRO A 236 -7.87 -10.49 -1.01
CA PRO A 236 -8.99 -10.80 -0.13
C PRO A 236 -10.31 -10.87 -0.92
N ASP A 237 -11.10 -11.91 -0.66
CA ASP A 237 -12.42 -12.13 -1.25
C ASP A 237 -13.53 -11.97 -0.20
N PRO A 238 -13.96 -10.74 0.11
CA PRO A 238 -15.00 -10.49 1.09
C PRO A 238 -16.37 -11.03 0.66
N ALA A 239 -16.61 -11.24 -0.63
CA ALA A 239 -17.88 -11.75 -1.15
C ALA A 239 -18.08 -13.23 -0.78
N SER A 240 -17.00 -13.99 -0.67
CA SER A 240 -17.01 -15.41 -0.28
C SER A 240 -16.86 -15.63 1.24
N LYS A 241 -16.98 -14.59 2.06
CA LYS A 241 -16.77 -14.69 3.51
C LYS A 241 -17.88 -15.52 4.19
N PRO A 242 -17.56 -16.62 4.89
CA PRO A 242 -18.54 -17.35 5.68
C PRO A 242 -18.96 -16.57 6.93
N GLU A 243 -20.19 -16.78 7.39
CA GLU A 243 -20.72 -16.12 8.59
C GLU A 243 -19.85 -16.42 9.82
N GLY A 244 -19.42 -15.38 10.54
CA GLY A 244 -18.51 -15.49 11.69
C GLY A 244 -17.06 -15.87 11.36
N GLY A 245 -16.71 -16.10 10.09
CA GLY A 245 -15.37 -16.51 9.66
C GLY A 245 -14.48 -15.35 9.21
N ARG A 246 -13.22 -15.67 8.89
CA ARG A 246 -12.27 -14.74 8.28
C ARG A 246 -12.55 -14.62 6.78
N THR A 247 -12.27 -13.46 6.21
CA THR A 247 -12.30 -13.26 4.76
C THR A 247 -11.32 -14.22 4.08
N PRO A 248 -11.77 -15.09 3.15
CA PRO A 248 -10.87 -15.96 2.39
C PRO A 248 -10.06 -15.16 1.36
N ASN A 249 -9.08 -15.81 0.74
CA ASN A 249 -8.29 -15.27 -0.35
C ASN A 249 -8.68 -15.94 -1.67
N ALA A 250 -8.83 -15.16 -2.74
CA ALA A 250 -8.82 -15.68 -4.10
C ALA A 250 -7.40 -15.62 -4.66
N TRP A 251 -6.94 -16.69 -5.31
CA TRP A 251 -5.61 -16.79 -5.89
C TRP A 251 -5.64 -16.63 -7.40
N PHE A 252 -4.65 -15.91 -7.93
CA PHE A 252 -4.52 -15.59 -9.35
C PHE A 252 -3.17 -16.04 -9.88
N ALA A 253 -3.14 -16.55 -11.11
CA ALA A 253 -1.92 -16.93 -11.82
C ALA A 253 -2.11 -16.74 -13.34
N ALA A 254 -1.04 -16.87 -14.13
CA ALA A 254 -1.15 -16.75 -15.59
C ALA A 254 -2.05 -17.85 -16.18
N ASP A 255 -1.86 -19.08 -15.71
CA ASP A 255 -2.62 -20.28 -16.05
C ASP A 255 -2.50 -21.31 -14.90
N SER A 256 -3.11 -22.50 -15.06
CA SER A 256 -3.17 -23.53 -14.02
C SER A 256 -1.81 -24.15 -13.66
N SER A 257 -0.79 -23.98 -14.50
CA SER A 257 0.58 -24.42 -14.21
C SER A 257 1.35 -23.44 -13.31
N CYS A 258 0.79 -22.26 -13.04
CA CYS A 258 1.40 -21.20 -12.24
C CYS A 258 2.83 -20.84 -12.69
N PRO A 259 3.03 -20.46 -13.97
CA PRO A 259 4.36 -20.16 -14.49
C PRO A 259 4.94 -18.92 -13.80
N LEU A 260 6.28 -18.84 -13.80
CA LEU A 260 7.01 -17.72 -13.22
C LEU A 260 6.70 -16.41 -13.97
N MET A 261 6.25 -15.42 -13.21
CA MET A 261 6.01 -14.04 -13.64
C MET A 261 6.73 -13.07 -12.71
N PHE A 262 6.66 -11.76 -13.01
CA PHE A 262 7.36 -10.74 -12.24
C PHE A 262 6.50 -9.53 -11.96
N PHE A 263 6.48 -9.04 -10.72
CA PHE A 263 5.97 -7.70 -10.45
C PHE A 263 7.03 -6.65 -10.77
N ALA A 264 6.55 -5.49 -11.24
CA ALA A 264 7.37 -4.29 -11.37
C ALA A 264 7.68 -3.74 -9.97
N GLY A 265 8.94 -3.82 -9.54
CA GLY A 265 9.38 -3.52 -8.19
C GLY A 265 10.28 -2.28 -8.04
N ILE A 266 10.27 -1.72 -6.84
CA ILE A 266 11.25 -0.72 -6.37
C ILE A 266 11.92 -1.29 -5.11
N TRP A 267 13.22 -1.08 -4.98
CA TRP A 267 14.00 -1.45 -3.81
C TRP A 267 14.84 -0.28 -3.31
N VAL A 268 15.18 -0.31 -2.02
CA VAL A 268 15.97 0.71 -1.32
C VAL A 268 17.03 0.01 -0.47
N PRO A 269 18.33 0.25 -0.70
CA PRO A 269 19.39 -0.33 0.10
C PRO A 269 19.50 0.32 1.48
N GLN A 270 19.93 -0.48 2.46
CA GLN A 270 20.53 -0.02 3.72
C GLN A 270 19.69 1.04 4.46
N TRP A 271 18.37 0.88 4.45
CA TRP A 271 17.47 1.81 5.11
C TRP A 271 17.47 1.57 6.61
N GLN A 272 17.62 2.66 7.38
CA GLN A 272 17.55 2.62 8.84
C GLN A 272 16.14 2.96 9.32
N SER A 273 15.51 2.02 10.02
CA SER A 273 14.21 2.23 10.69
C SER A 273 13.94 1.20 11.77
N VAL A 274 12.93 1.46 12.60
CA VAL A 274 12.38 0.47 13.53
C VAL A 274 11.27 -0.28 12.82
N ARG A 275 11.51 -1.51 12.36
CA ARG A 275 10.47 -2.30 11.66
C ARG A 275 9.44 -2.88 12.62
N LYS A 276 9.95 -3.38 13.75
CA LYS A 276 9.15 -3.85 14.88
C LYS A 276 9.76 -3.31 16.16
N ILE A 277 8.91 -2.94 17.12
CA ILE A 277 9.36 -2.43 18.44
C ILE A 277 10.40 -3.38 19.07
N LYS A 278 10.17 -4.70 18.98
CA LYS A 278 11.05 -5.73 19.55
C LYS A 278 12.42 -5.86 18.85
N GLU A 279 12.52 -5.46 17.59
CA GLU A 279 13.76 -5.53 16.80
C GLU A 279 14.63 -4.28 17.03
N GLY A 280 14.03 -3.19 17.49
CA GLY A 280 14.72 -1.91 17.63
C GLY A 280 15.09 -1.30 16.27
N LEU A 281 16.04 -0.36 16.30
CA LEU A 281 16.55 0.30 15.09
C LEU A 281 17.47 -0.67 14.35
N ILE A 282 17.14 -0.96 13.09
CA ILE A 282 17.93 -1.85 12.23
C ILE A 282 18.32 -1.16 10.94
N THR A 283 19.30 -1.72 10.23
CA THR A 283 19.60 -1.39 8.83
C THR A 283 19.16 -2.56 7.97
N ALA A 284 18.32 -2.33 6.95
CA ALA A 284 17.82 -3.38 6.08
C ALA A 284 17.67 -2.91 4.63
N ASP A 285 17.83 -3.84 3.69
CA ASP A 285 17.39 -3.62 2.32
C ASP A 285 15.88 -3.88 2.25
N LEU A 286 15.15 -2.95 1.64
CA LEU A 286 13.69 -2.96 1.58
C LEU A 286 13.21 -2.99 0.13
N PHE A 287 12.09 -3.63 -0.13
CA PHE A 287 11.45 -3.57 -1.45
C PHE A 287 9.94 -3.51 -1.37
N SER A 288 9.32 -3.13 -2.47
CA SER A 288 7.88 -3.12 -2.68
C SER A 288 7.63 -3.22 -4.19
N PHE A 289 6.39 -3.44 -4.58
CA PHE A 289 6.04 -3.46 -5.99
C PHE A 289 4.87 -2.54 -6.30
N LEU A 290 4.78 -2.18 -7.58
CA LEU A 290 3.78 -1.25 -8.05
C LEU A 290 2.43 -1.94 -8.13
N THR A 291 1.39 -1.17 -7.85
CA THR A 291 0.00 -1.57 -8.09
C THR A 291 -0.66 -0.62 -9.08
N THR A 292 -1.70 -1.12 -9.73
CA THR A 292 -2.49 -0.43 -10.75
C THR A 292 -3.98 -0.72 -10.51
N GLU A 293 -4.84 -0.08 -11.28
CA GLU A 293 -6.27 -0.44 -11.32
C GLU A 293 -6.45 -1.91 -11.73
N PRO A 294 -7.43 -2.63 -11.15
CA PRO A 294 -7.68 -4.03 -11.47
C PRO A 294 -8.22 -4.19 -12.89
N ASN A 295 -7.92 -5.33 -13.50
CA ASN A 295 -8.52 -5.74 -14.78
C ASN A 295 -9.88 -6.44 -14.54
N ALA A 296 -10.53 -6.94 -15.60
CA ALA A 296 -11.88 -7.52 -15.48
C ALA A 296 -11.90 -8.87 -14.74
N VAL A 297 -10.74 -9.51 -14.53
CA VAL A 297 -10.59 -10.76 -13.77
C VAL A 297 -10.46 -10.49 -12.28
N VAL A 298 -9.65 -9.48 -11.91
CA VAL A 298 -9.41 -9.13 -10.49
C VAL A 298 -10.52 -8.27 -9.91
N ALA A 299 -11.09 -7.33 -10.68
CA ALA A 299 -12.05 -6.36 -10.18
C ALA A 299 -13.30 -6.96 -9.48
N PRO A 300 -13.87 -8.09 -9.94
CA PRO A 300 -14.99 -8.74 -9.24
C PRO A 300 -14.64 -9.23 -7.82
N ILE A 301 -13.38 -9.57 -7.57
CA ILE A 301 -12.88 -10.01 -6.26
C ILE A 301 -12.41 -8.80 -5.45
N HIS A 302 -11.59 -7.95 -6.08
CA HIS A 302 -10.90 -6.86 -5.42
C HIS A 302 -10.89 -5.61 -6.31
N GLN A 303 -11.80 -4.69 -5.99
CA GLN A 303 -12.08 -3.51 -6.83
C GLN A 303 -11.01 -2.42 -6.75
N LYS A 304 -10.12 -2.48 -5.76
CA LYS A 304 -9.16 -1.41 -5.52
C LYS A 304 -7.95 -1.53 -6.42
N ALA A 305 -7.31 -2.70 -6.47
CA ALA A 305 -5.97 -2.86 -7.01
C ALA A 305 -5.78 -4.19 -7.72
N MET A 306 -4.79 -4.22 -8.61
CA MET A 306 -3.97 -5.41 -8.84
C MET A 306 -2.48 -5.01 -8.89
N PRO A 307 -1.55 -5.96 -8.71
CA PRO A 307 -0.12 -5.72 -8.96
C PRO A 307 0.16 -5.35 -10.42
N ALA A 308 1.19 -4.54 -10.66
CA ALA A 308 1.72 -4.30 -12.00
C ALA A 308 2.63 -5.47 -12.41
N ILE A 309 2.21 -6.22 -13.42
CA ILE A 309 2.83 -7.49 -13.83
C ILE A 309 3.58 -7.32 -15.15
N LEU A 310 4.83 -7.80 -15.18
CA LEU A 310 5.70 -7.90 -16.35
C LEU A 310 5.61 -9.33 -16.88
N THR A 311 5.33 -9.45 -18.17
CA THR A 311 4.93 -10.72 -18.82
C THR A 311 6.00 -11.32 -19.72
N ASN A 312 7.02 -10.55 -20.08
CA ASN A 312 8.02 -10.98 -21.04
C ASN A 312 9.36 -10.28 -20.82
N GLN A 313 10.38 -10.79 -21.51
CA GLN A 313 11.76 -10.30 -21.42
C GLN A 313 11.89 -8.81 -21.74
N VAL A 314 11.14 -8.31 -22.72
CA VAL A 314 11.21 -6.91 -23.14
C VAL A 314 10.69 -6.01 -22.03
N GLU A 315 9.54 -6.35 -21.43
CA GLU A 315 8.99 -5.59 -20.31
C GLU A 315 9.91 -5.61 -19.07
N ILE A 316 10.53 -6.76 -18.78
CA ILE A 316 11.53 -6.88 -17.70
C ILE A 316 12.73 -5.98 -17.98
N GLU A 317 13.26 -6.01 -19.21
CA GLU A 317 14.42 -5.21 -19.61
C GLU A 317 14.10 -3.72 -19.58
N THR A 318 12.96 -3.31 -20.14
CA THR A 318 12.48 -1.93 -20.09
C THR A 318 12.32 -1.47 -18.64
N TRP A 319 11.74 -2.29 -17.76
CA TRP A 319 11.58 -1.92 -16.36
C TRP A 319 12.92 -1.72 -15.64
N LEU A 320 13.88 -2.59 -15.89
CA LEU A 320 15.19 -2.58 -15.22
C LEU A 320 16.16 -1.55 -15.81
N THR A 321 15.93 -1.00 -17.00
CA THR A 321 16.96 -0.16 -17.67
C THR A 321 16.45 1.14 -18.26
N ALA A 322 15.18 1.23 -18.66
CA ALA A 322 14.69 2.41 -19.35
C ALA A 322 14.53 3.60 -18.39
N PRO A 323 14.58 4.85 -18.91
CA PRO A 323 14.21 6.04 -18.15
C PRO A 323 12.81 5.92 -17.54
N TRP A 324 12.58 6.63 -16.43
CA TRP A 324 11.33 6.53 -15.67
C TRP A 324 10.09 6.82 -16.53
N GLU A 325 10.17 7.77 -17.46
CA GLU A 325 9.10 8.16 -18.37
C GLU A 325 8.63 7.02 -19.29
N GLU A 326 9.52 6.08 -19.61
CA GLU A 326 9.19 4.88 -20.38
C GLU A 326 8.77 3.74 -19.48
N ALA A 327 9.58 3.41 -18.46
CA ALA A 327 9.33 2.28 -17.57
C ALA A 327 8.03 2.44 -16.76
N SER A 328 7.65 3.66 -16.39
CA SER A 328 6.39 3.91 -15.65
C SER A 328 5.14 3.54 -16.45
N LYS A 329 5.21 3.44 -17.79
CA LYS A 329 4.10 2.97 -18.63
C LYS A 329 3.78 1.48 -18.41
N LEU A 330 4.68 0.74 -17.79
CA LEU A 330 4.47 -0.65 -17.39
C LEU A 330 3.61 -0.78 -16.12
N GLN A 331 3.37 0.32 -15.38
CA GLN A 331 2.35 0.37 -14.33
C GLN A 331 0.96 0.46 -14.96
N ARG A 332 0.45 -0.68 -15.43
CA ARG A 332 -0.85 -0.80 -16.09
C ARG A 332 -1.52 -2.14 -15.77
N PRO A 333 -2.86 -2.25 -15.84
CA PRO A 333 -3.53 -3.54 -15.67
C PRO A 333 -3.01 -4.56 -16.69
N LEU A 334 -2.87 -5.79 -16.23
CA LEU A 334 -2.60 -6.93 -17.11
C LEU A 334 -3.83 -7.22 -17.99
N ARG A 335 -3.63 -7.71 -19.21
CA ARG A 335 -4.75 -8.10 -20.08
C ARG A 335 -5.57 -9.21 -19.44
N ASN A 336 -6.89 -9.21 -19.69
CA ASN A 336 -7.83 -10.13 -19.05
C ASN A 336 -7.55 -11.60 -19.41
N ASP A 337 -7.00 -11.88 -20.60
CA ASP A 337 -6.69 -13.21 -21.11
C ASP A 337 -5.35 -13.79 -20.60
N GLN A 338 -4.62 -13.04 -19.76
CA GLN A 338 -3.32 -13.43 -19.21
C GLN A 338 -3.36 -13.73 -17.72
N LEU A 339 -4.56 -13.88 -17.16
CA LEU A 339 -4.75 -14.16 -15.74
C LEU A 339 -5.99 -15.03 -15.55
N ILE A 340 -5.90 -16.02 -14.68
CA ILE A 340 -7.02 -16.84 -14.22
C ILE A 340 -7.17 -16.75 -12.71
N ILE A 341 -8.37 -17.02 -12.22
CA ILE A 341 -8.62 -17.34 -10.81
C ILE A 341 -8.39 -18.84 -10.64
N LEU A 342 -7.54 -19.22 -9.69
CA LEU A 342 -7.28 -20.62 -9.36
C LEU A 342 -8.45 -21.21 -8.57
N SER A 343 -8.82 -22.45 -8.88
CA SER A 343 -9.90 -23.19 -8.19
C SER A 343 -9.53 -23.62 -6.77
N THR A 344 -8.23 -23.71 -6.47
CA THR A 344 -7.68 -24.05 -5.15
C THR A 344 -6.48 -23.15 -4.87
N ALA A 345 -6.15 -22.96 -3.59
CA ALA A 345 -4.91 -22.29 -3.22
C ALA A 345 -3.71 -23.09 -3.79
N PRO A 346 -2.60 -22.42 -4.15
CA PRO A 346 -1.39 -23.11 -4.57
C PRO A 346 -0.99 -24.11 -3.49
N MET A 347 -0.66 -25.34 -3.88
CA MET A 347 -0.35 -26.39 -2.91
C MET A 347 0.71 -25.90 -1.92
N SER A 348 0.32 -25.82 -0.65
CA SER A 348 1.29 -25.95 0.43
C SER A 348 1.84 -27.36 0.33
N VAL A 349 3.17 -27.50 0.31
CA VAL A 349 3.76 -28.84 0.49
C VAL A 349 3.33 -29.27 1.89
N GLU A 350 2.43 -30.25 1.99
CA GLU A 350 2.05 -30.85 3.25
C GLU A 350 3.32 -31.39 3.93
N THR A 351 3.78 -30.70 4.97
CA THR A 351 4.79 -31.20 5.88
C THR A 351 4.14 -32.21 6.83
N ASN A 352 3.64 -33.33 6.27
CA ASN A 352 3.15 -34.48 7.06
C ASN A 352 3.05 -35.78 6.24
N ALA A 353 3.99 -36.02 5.34
CA ALA A 353 4.28 -37.38 4.91
C ALA A 353 5.45 -37.92 5.76
N GLU A 354 5.15 -38.69 6.81
CA GLU A 354 6.15 -39.55 7.41
C GLU A 354 6.78 -40.42 6.30
N PRO A 355 8.12 -40.51 6.22
CA PRO A 355 8.76 -41.37 5.23
C PRO A 355 8.43 -42.82 5.56
N ARG A 356 7.51 -43.43 4.81
CA ARG A 356 7.39 -44.88 4.76
C ARG A 356 8.64 -45.43 4.08
N LEU A 357 9.57 -45.92 4.88
CA LEU A 357 10.58 -46.86 4.44
C LEU A 357 9.84 -48.07 3.83
N LEU A 358 10.01 -48.27 2.53
CA LEU A 358 9.71 -49.54 1.90
C LEU A 358 10.81 -50.51 2.34
N LEU A 359 10.46 -51.41 3.27
CA LEU A 359 11.17 -52.67 3.47
C LEU A 359 10.63 -53.70 2.49
#